data_AF-A0A0C3N2Q2-F1
#
_entry.id   AF-A0A0C3N2Q2-F1
#
_cell.length_a   1.000
_cell.length_b   1.000
_cell.length_c   1.000
_cell.angle_alpha   90.00
_cell.angle_beta   90.00
_cell.angle_gamma   90.00
#
_symmetry.space_group_name_H-M   'P 1'
#
loop_
_entity.id
_entity.type
_entity.pdbx_description
1 polymer ?
#
loop_
_entity_poly.entity_id
_entity_poly.type
_entity_poly.pdbx_seq_one_letter_code
_entity_poly.pdbx_strand_id
1 'polypeptide(L)'
;MAFETTESHFDQLIHALRDARPPRAWSSSTATRILRSIAAQGWAMKHEIEDLLMAMDRRLDCYGAGDPDCLLAMFGLRWDDVAFRPRRLARDAMLHEALPAANVAFLLIHLEELGFQVDPAPLISELRPSLEKRPLLSSAELSVFWYSQTRGRNPPCRVKPHGTQYGMRPLQSWKTPEGYRVELHGDESGHVALLEVHSPRFQRRPEPVETVCPDCGHTYRRGDPESSEFHRREHRKRMRYLNPQPHARMLAARQSEPDPELVTSFSPAWKHREMYDRAYAFKREFRYDFIQWQSPKGEDDRQAHGYLIADEAGAIVGACAFRWRESQWGLQWVWISPLHRRQGHLGQRWQAFRKRFGDFQVETPVSDAMRAFLARRGDSALIEGEAAHPNERP
;
A
#
# COMPACT_ATOMS: atom_id res chain seq x y z
N MET A 1 3.29 -15.53 -11.61
CA MET A 1 4.53 -16.12 -11.09
C MET A 1 4.80 -17.37 -11.92
N ALA A 2 6.05 -17.70 -12.23
CA ALA A 2 6.38 -18.94 -12.92
C ALA A 2 7.27 -19.78 -12.00
N PHE A 3 6.83 -21.00 -11.73
CA PHE A 3 7.60 -21.99 -10.99
C PHE A 3 8.59 -22.69 -11.93
N GLU A 4 9.71 -23.12 -11.37
CA GLU A 4 10.73 -23.85 -12.11
C GLU A 4 10.88 -25.24 -11.54
N THR A 5 11.10 -26.24 -12.39
CA THR A 5 11.31 -27.61 -11.94
C THR A 5 12.28 -28.35 -12.84
N THR A 6 12.64 -29.58 -12.47
CA THR A 6 13.49 -30.44 -13.31
C THR A 6 12.73 -30.88 -14.55
N GLU A 7 13.44 -31.14 -15.64
CA GLU A 7 12.84 -31.61 -16.91
C GLU A 7 12.03 -32.90 -16.70
N SER A 8 12.58 -33.84 -15.93
CA SER A 8 11.88 -35.08 -15.57
C SER A 8 10.57 -34.81 -14.83
N HIS A 9 10.56 -33.96 -13.81
CA HIS A 9 9.34 -33.69 -13.04
C HIS A 9 8.33 -32.87 -13.86
N PHE A 10 8.81 -31.99 -14.73
CA PHE A 10 7.97 -31.26 -15.67
C PHE A 10 7.19 -32.18 -16.61
N ASP A 11 7.85 -33.19 -17.19
CA ASP A 11 7.20 -34.19 -18.04
C ASP A 11 6.19 -35.02 -17.25
N GLN A 12 6.53 -35.41 -16.02
CA GLN A 12 5.62 -36.14 -15.13
C GLN A 12 4.34 -35.35 -14.84
N LEU A 13 4.45 -34.05 -14.57
CA LEU A 13 3.29 -33.15 -14.39
C LEU A 13 2.40 -33.12 -15.64
N ILE A 14 3.00 -33.00 -16.84
CA ILE A 14 2.25 -33.00 -18.11
C ILE A 14 1.52 -34.33 -18.32
N HIS A 15 2.21 -35.45 -18.10
CA HIS A 15 1.62 -36.78 -18.22
C HIS A 15 0.46 -36.97 -17.23
N ALA A 16 0.64 -36.54 -15.99
CA ALA A 16 -0.39 -36.58 -14.97
C ALA A 16 -1.62 -35.75 -15.36
N LEU A 17 -1.44 -34.52 -15.86
CA LEU A 17 -2.56 -33.63 -16.25
C LEU A 17 -3.29 -34.07 -17.52
N ARG A 18 -2.64 -34.84 -18.39
CA ARG A 18 -3.27 -35.44 -19.59
C ARG A 18 -4.09 -36.68 -19.28
N ASP A 19 -3.88 -37.29 -18.12
CA ASP A 19 -4.59 -38.50 -17.74
C ASP A 19 -6.08 -38.21 -17.52
N ALA A 20 -6.90 -38.70 -18.46
CA ALA A 20 -8.35 -38.57 -18.44
C ALA A 20 -9.05 -39.65 -17.60
N ARG A 21 -8.30 -40.56 -16.95
CA ARG A 21 -8.90 -41.58 -16.08
C ARG A 21 -9.70 -40.88 -14.98
N PRO A 22 -10.95 -41.31 -14.74
CA PRO A 22 -11.75 -40.69 -13.70
C PRO A 22 -11.04 -40.85 -12.35
N PRO A 23 -11.07 -39.81 -11.51
CA PRO A 23 -10.59 -39.94 -10.14
C PRO A 23 -11.31 -41.10 -9.46
N ARG A 24 -10.61 -41.87 -8.62
CA ARG A 24 -11.30 -42.82 -7.73
C ARG A 24 -12.32 -42.02 -6.92
N ALA A 25 -13.52 -42.55 -6.72
CA ALA A 25 -14.44 -42.01 -5.72
C ALA A 25 -13.72 -42.08 -4.36
N TRP A 26 -13.17 -40.97 -3.88
CA TRP A 26 -12.31 -41.00 -2.71
C TRP A 26 -13.07 -41.24 -1.42
N SER A 27 -12.37 -41.90 -0.51
CA SER A 27 -12.51 -41.69 0.92
C SER A 27 -12.10 -40.25 1.26
N SER A 28 -12.96 -39.27 0.96
CA SER A 28 -12.80 -37.86 1.41
C SER A 28 -12.55 -37.76 2.92
N SER A 29 -13.00 -38.77 3.67
CA SER A 29 -12.76 -38.92 5.09
C SER A 29 -11.29 -39.17 5.45
N THR A 30 -10.52 -39.92 4.65
CA THR A 30 -9.09 -40.17 4.95
C THR A 30 -8.27 -38.89 4.78
N ALA A 31 -8.38 -38.21 3.63
CA ALA A 31 -7.67 -36.97 3.37
C ALA A 31 -8.04 -35.88 4.40
N THR A 32 -9.35 -35.72 4.69
CA THR A 32 -9.83 -34.77 5.71
C THR A 32 -9.25 -35.07 7.10
N ARG A 33 -9.15 -36.36 7.48
CA ARG A 33 -8.56 -36.77 8.76
C ARG A 33 -7.07 -36.41 8.83
N ILE A 34 -6.31 -36.63 7.75
CA ILE A 34 -4.89 -36.25 7.68
C ILE A 34 -4.75 -34.73 7.80
N LEU A 35 -5.52 -33.95 7.02
CA LEU A 35 -5.48 -32.48 7.08
C LEU A 35 -5.77 -31.93 8.49
N ARG A 36 -6.77 -32.48 9.19
CA ARG A 36 -7.07 -32.07 10.58
C ARG A 36 -5.94 -32.44 11.55
N SER A 37 -5.31 -33.60 11.35
CA SER A 37 -4.13 -34.00 12.11
C SER A 37 -2.98 -33.00 11.92
N ILE A 38 -2.68 -32.64 10.67
CA ILE A 38 -1.65 -31.65 10.31
C ILE A 38 -1.97 -30.30 10.95
N ALA A 39 -3.23 -29.84 10.89
CA ALA A 39 -3.65 -28.60 11.52
C ALA A 39 -3.43 -28.58 13.04
N ALA A 40 -3.76 -29.69 13.71
CA ALA A 40 -3.62 -29.84 15.15
C ALA A 40 -2.14 -29.92 15.59
N GLN A 41 -1.30 -30.59 14.80
CA GLN A 41 0.14 -30.74 15.08
C GLN A 41 0.95 -29.50 14.67
N GLY A 42 0.47 -28.73 13.69
CA GLY A 42 1.17 -27.60 13.08
C GLY A 42 2.22 -28.01 12.05
N TRP A 43 2.45 -29.31 11.85
CA TRP A 43 3.48 -29.90 11.01
C TRP A 43 2.94 -31.14 10.30
N ALA A 44 3.51 -31.46 9.14
CA ALA A 44 3.24 -32.70 8.41
C ALA A 44 4.57 -33.39 8.09
N MET A 45 4.67 -34.67 8.41
CA MET A 45 5.80 -35.50 8.02
C MET A 45 5.74 -35.83 6.52
N LYS A 46 6.89 -36.17 5.93
CA LYS A 46 6.97 -36.53 4.50
C LYS A 46 5.96 -37.61 4.07
N HIS A 47 5.89 -38.71 4.81
CA HIS A 47 4.96 -39.81 4.51
C HIS A 47 3.48 -39.38 4.65
N GLU A 48 3.14 -38.45 5.55
CA GLU A 48 1.77 -37.93 5.66
C GLU A 48 1.39 -37.11 4.42
N ILE A 49 2.36 -36.42 3.80
CA ILE A 49 2.15 -35.68 2.55
C ILE A 49 2.00 -36.66 1.38
N GLU A 50 2.82 -37.69 1.29
CA GLU A 50 2.68 -38.74 0.25
C GLU A 50 1.31 -39.42 0.32
N ASP A 51 0.91 -39.87 1.52
CA ASP A 51 -0.40 -40.47 1.76
C ASP A 51 -1.55 -39.50 1.44
N LEU A 52 -1.39 -38.21 1.78
CA LEU A 52 -2.37 -37.18 1.50
C LEU A 52 -2.54 -36.95 0.00
N LEU A 53 -1.45 -36.80 -0.75
CA LEU A 53 -1.49 -36.56 -2.20
C LEU A 53 -2.03 -37.78 -2.95
N MET A 54 -1.66 -39.00 -2.53
CA MET A 54 -2.21 -40.24 -3.08
C MET A 54 -3.70 -40.42 -2.74
N ALA A 55 -4.11 -40.07 -1.53
CA ALA A 55 -5.51 -40.11 -1.10
C ALA A 55 -6.36 -39.03 -1.76
N MET A 56 -5.72 -37.92 -2.13
CA MET A 56 -6.22 -36.95 -3.07
C MET A 56 -5.89 -37.46 -4.49
N ASP A 57 -5.25 -36.70 -5.36
CA ASP A 57 -5.20 -37.07 -6.78
C ASP A 57 -4.36 -38.33 -7.12
N ARG A 58 -5.06 -39.41 -7.51
CA ARG A 58 -4.66 -40.42 -8.53
C ARG A 58 -3.32 -40.13 -9.25
N ARG A 59 -3.39 -39.07 -10.03
CA ARG A 59 -2.45 -38.71 -11.08
C ARG A 59 -1.11 -38.27 -10.48
N LEU A 60 -1.09 -37.84 -9.22
CA LEU A 60 0.13 -37.47 -8.50
C LEU A 60 0.97 -38.72 -8.19
N ASP A 61 0.36 -39.84 -7.83
CA ASP A 61 1.08 -41.10 -7.56
C ASP A 61 1.53 -41.80 -8.86
N CYS A 62 0.63 -41.94 -9.84
CA CYS A 62 0.86 -42.80 -11.01
C CYS A 62 2.01 -42.39 -11.95
N TYR A 63 2.43 -41.12 -11.91
CA TYR A 63 3.46 -40.58 -12.81
C TYR A 63 4.65 -40.00 -12.04
N GLY A 64 4.69 -40.08 -10.70
CA GLY A 64 5.73 -39.43 -9.90
C GLY A 64 5.58 -37.91 -9.77
N ALA A 65 4.54 -37.31 -10.36
CA ALA A 65 4.22 -35.88 -10.26
C ALA A 65 3.89 -35.42 -8.82
N GLY A 66 3.60 -36.37 -7.94
CA GLY A 66 3.31 -36.18 -6.52
C GLY A 66 4.52 -36.28 -5.60
N ASP A 67 5.74 -36.47 -6.13
CA ASP A 67 6.94 -36.57 -5.31
C ASP A 67 7.12 -35.31 -4.46
N PRO A 68 7.03 -35.41 -3.11
CA PRO A 68 7.16 -34.26 -2.23
C PRO A 68 8.45 -33.47 -2.44
N ASP A 69 9.58 -34.12 -2.70
CA ASP A 69 10.87 -33.41 -2.84
C ASP A 69 10.88 -32.55 -4.10
N CYS A 70 10.40 -33.10 -5.22
CA CYS A 70 10.26 -32.38 -6.48
C CYS A 70 9.26 -31.22 -6.37
N LEU A 71 8.13 -31.44 -5.70
CA LEU A 71 7.10 -30.43 -5.49
C LEU A 71 7.60 -29.29 -4.59
N LEU A 72 8.24 -29.60 -3.47
CA LEU A 72 8.79 -28.59 -2.56
C LEU A 72 9.87 -27.75 -3.27
N ALA A 73 10.79 -28.39 -3.99
CA ALA A 73 11.79 -27.69 -4.79
C ALA A 73 11.15 -26.75 -5.81
N MET A 74 10.11 -27.21 -6.53
CA MET A 74 9.40 -26.41 -7.52
C MET A 74 8.72 -25.17 -6.92
N PHE A 75 8.13 -25.34 -5.73
CA PHE A 75 7.43 -24.27 -5.02
C PHE A 75 8.34 -23.40 -4.15
N GLY A 76 9.66 -23.67 -4.14
CA GLY A 76 10.62 -22.95 -3.30
C GLY A 76 10.44 -23.20 -1.79
N LEU A 77 9.82 -24.32 -1.43
CA LEU A 77 9.65 -24.79 -0.06
C LEU A 77 10.82 -25.67 0.36
N ARG A 78 10.99 -25.87 1.66
CA ARG A 78 12.05 -26.71 2.24
C ARG A 78 11.50 -27.56 3.37
N TRP A 79 12.09 -28.74 3.56
CA TRP A 79 11.93 -29.53 4.77
C TRP A 79 12.62 -28.82 5.93
N ASP A 80 11.97 -28.85 7.10
CA ASP A 80 12.56 -28.43 8.36
C ASP A 80 12.79 -29.66 9.24
N ASP A 81 13.91 -29.65 9.97
CA ASP A 81 14.19 -30.65 11.00
C ASP A 81 13.39 -30.34 12.27
N VAL A 82 12.46 -31.23 12.63
CA VAL A 82 11.63 -31.10 13.83
C VAL A 82 11.79 -32.29 14.75
N ALA A 83 11.60 -32.06 16.05
CA ALA A 83 11.55 -33.12 17.05
C ALA A 83 10.20 -33.13 17.75
N PHE A 84 9.70 -34.32 18.06
CA PHE A 84 8.61 -34.42 19.03
C PHE A 84 9.04 -33.83 20.37
N ARG A 85 8.12 -33.12 21.02
CA ARG A 85 8.39 -32.52 22.33
C ARG A 85 8.89 -33.58 23.31
N PRO A 86 10.15 -33.50 23.79
CA PRO A 86 10.72 -34.54 24.63
C PRO A 86 10.03 -34.55 26.00
N ARG A 87 9.71 -35.75 26.50
CA ARG A 87 9.09 -35.93 27.84
C ARG A 87 10.12 -36.01 28.97
N ARG A 88 11.40 -36.21 28.64
CA ARG A 88 12.52 -36.32 29.57
C ARG A 88 13.74 -35.62 28.97
N LEU A 89 14.64 -35.14 29.81
CA LEU A 89 15.92 -34.56 29.37
C LEU A 89 16.75 -35.66 28.72
N ALA A 90 16.95 -35.57 27.40
CA ALA A 90 17.80 -36.46 26.62
C ALA A 90 19.03 -35.68 26.14
N ARG A 91 20.14 -36.39 25.89
CA ARG A 91 21.37 -35.77 25.34
C ARG A 91 21.18 -35.32 23.89
N ASP A 92 20.37 -36.05 23.14
CA ASP A 92 20.00 -35.76 21.76
C ASP A 92 18.50 -36.00 21.55
N ALA A 93 17.94 -35.37 20.52
CA ALA A 93 16.57 -35.59 20.06
C ALA A 93 16.59 -36.19 18.66
N MET A 94 15.69 -37.13 18.39
CA MET A 94 15.47 -37.62 17.03
C MET A 94 14.80 -36.51 16.22
N LEU A 95 15.47 -36.10 15.15
CA LEU A 95 14.95 -35.14 14.18
C LEU A 95 14.19 -35.89 13.07
N HIS A 96 13.15 -35.26 12.58
CA HIS A 96 12.29 -35.73 11.50
C HIS A 96 12.13 -34.59 10.51
N GLU A 97 12.15 -34.92 9.21
CA GLU A 97 11.83 -33.96 8.16
C GLU A 97 10.33 -33.72 8.12
N ALA A 98 9.93 -32.46 8.33
CA ALA A 98 8.53 -32.06 8.31
C ALA A 98 8.34 -30.72 7.60
N LEU A 99 7.10 -30.47 7.19
CA LEU A 99 6.68 -29.23 6.56
C LEU A 99 5.66 -28.51 7.46
N PRO A 100 5.77 -27.19 7.69
CA PRO A 100 4.77 -26.45 8.44
C PRO A 100 3.38 -26.55 7.80
N ALA A 101 2.32 -26.60 8.61
CA ALA A 101 0.95 -26.72 8.13
C ALA A 101 0.54 -25.64 7.11
N ALA A 102 1.05 -24.40 7.27
CA ALA A 102 0.81 -23.33 6.29
C ALA A 102 1.45 -23.62 4.93
N ASN A 103 2.63 -24.24 4.91
CA ASN A 103 3.32 -24.64 3.68
C ASN A 103 2.65 -25.84 3.02
N VAL A 104 2.08 -26.78 3.80
CA VAL A 104 1.23 -27.85 3.26
C VAL A 104 -0.01 -27.26 2.58
N ALA A 105 -0.66 -26.29 3.21
CA ALA A 105 -1.81 -25.62 2.60
C ALA A 105 -1.41 -24.87 1.31
N PHE A 106 -0.26 -24.20 1.30
CA PHE A 106 0.29 -23.56 0.10
C PHE A 106 0.54 -24.57 -1.04
N LEU A 107 1.15 -25.72 -0.74
CA LEU A 107 1.36 -26.82 -1.68
C LEU A 107 0.04 -27.26 -2.31
N LEU A 108 -0.98 -27.53 -1.50
CA LEU A 108 -2.28 -27.99 -1.98
C LEU A 108 -3.02 -26.92 -2.78
N ILE A 109 -2.95 -25.64 -2.40
CA ILE A 109 -3.54 -24.54 -3.18
C ILE A 109 -2.94 -24.51 -4.58
N HIS A 110 -1.62 -24.60 -4.71
CA HIS A 110 -0.98 -24.52 -6.02
C HIS A 110 -1.16 -25.80 -6.85
N LEU A 111 -1.28 -26.98 -6.22
CA LEU A 111 -1.70 -28.19 -6.92
C LEU A 111 -3.14 -28.07 -7.46
N GLU A 112 -4.06 -27.47 -6.71
CA GLU A 112 -5.41 -27.17 -7.20
C GLU A 112 -5.36 -26.20 -8.39
N GLU A 113 -4.52 -25.17 -8.32
CA GLU A 113 -4.33 -24.20 -9.40
C GLU A 113 -3.71 -24.79 -10.67
N LEU A 114 -2.90 -25.85 -10.52
CA LEU A 114 -2.40 -26.66 -11.63
C LEU A 114 -3.46 -27.58 -12.24
N GLY A 115 -4.65 -27.68 -11.62
CA GLY A 115 -5.76 -28.50 -12.09
C GLY A 115 -5.75 -29.93 -11.56
N PHE A 116 -4.98 -30.20 -10.52
CA PHE A 116 -5.13 -31.42 -9.74
C PHE A 116 -6.38 -31.35 -8.87
N GLN A 117 -6.98 -32.51 -8.63
CA GLN A 117 -8.06 -32.63 -7.68
C GLN A 117 -7.44 -32.69 -6.31
N VAL A 118 -7.42 -31.58 -5.61
CA VAL A 118 -7.02 -31.49 -4.21
C VAL A 118 -7.95 -30.49 -3.55
N ASP A 119 -8.31 -30.73 -2.30
CA ASP A 119 -9.14 -29.79 -1.55
C ASP A 119 -8.39 -29.33 -0.29
N PRO A 120 -7.78 -28.12 -0.33
CA PRO A 120 -7.10 -27.57 0.84
C PRO A 120 -8.07 -27.00 1.88
N ALA A 121 -9.37 -26.88 1.57
CA ALA A 121 -10.34 -26.18 2.41
C ALA A 121 -10.37 -26.66 3.88
N PRO A 122 -10.32 -27.97 4.19
CA PRO A 122 -10.35 -28.44 5.58
C PRO A 122 -9.15 -27.97 6.42
N LEU A 123 -7.96 -27.86 5.82
CA LEU A 123 -6.78 -27.35 6.52
C LEU A 123 -6.85 -25.84 6.69
N ILE A 124 -7.27 -25.13 5.63
CA ILE A 124 -7.38 -23.67 5.64
C ILE A 124 -8.41 -23.20 6.68
N SER A 125 -9.53 -23.91 6.84
CA SER A 125 -10.53 -23.56 7.86
C SER A 125 -9.99 -23.60 9.28
N GLU A 126 -9.04 -24.50 9.57
CA GLU A 126 -8.41 -24.62 10.88
C GLU A 126 -7.31 -23.56 11.09
N LEU A 127 -6.54 -23.24 10.04
CA LEU A 127 -5.42 -22.30 10.15
C LEU A 127 -5.87 -20.82 10.20
N ARG A 128 -6.90 -20.46 9.43
CA ARG A 128 -7.31 -19.07 9.18
C ARG A 128 -7.58 -18.23 10.44
N PRO A 129 -8.29 -18.71 11.48
CA PRO A 129 -8.58 -17.90 12.67
C PRO A 129 -7.32 -17.38 13.40
N SER A 130 -6.21 -18.12 13.29
CA SER A 130 -4.94 -17.72 13.89
C SER A 130 -4.19 -16.68 13.05
N LEU A 131 -4.39 -16.68 11.73
CA LEU A 131 -3.73 -15.77 10.79
C LEU A 131 -4.37 -14.38 10.79
N GLU A 132 -5.69 -14.28 11.01
CA GLU A 132 -6.41 -12.99 11.06
C GLU A 132 -5.91 -12.03 12.14
N LYS A 133 -5.25 -12.54 13.18
CA LYS A 133 -4.71 -11.75 14.29
C LYS A 133 -3.27 -11.29 14.08
N ARG A 134 -2.58 -11.79 13.04
CA ARG A 134 -1.15 -11.52 12.82
C ARG A 134 -0.95 -10.25 12.01
N PRO A 135 -0.03 -9.36 12.39
CA PRO A 135 0.27 -8.14 11.63
C PRO A 135 1.12 -8.40 10.37
N LEU A 136 1.84 -9.52 10.34
CA LEU A 136 2.72 -9.93 9.25
C LEU A 136 2.43 -11.40 8.90
N LEU A 137 2.40 -11.69 7.61
CA LEU A 137 2.17 -13.02 7.06
C LEU A 137 3.30 -13.36 6.09
N SER A 138 3.81 -14.59 6.15
CA SER A 138 4.66 -15.16 5.11
C SER A 138 3.87 -15.35 3.80
N SER A 139 4.58 -15.63 2.70
CA SER A 139 3.91 -15.90 1.40
C SER A 139 2.94 -17.08 1.48
N ALA A 140 3.30 -18.14 2.21
CA ALA A 140 2.44 -19.31 2.39
C ALA A 140 1.17 -18.97 3.20
N GLU A 141 1.33 -18.26 4.31
CA GLU A 141 0.20 -17.80 5.14
C GLU A 141 -0.70 -16.82 4.39
N LEU A 142 -0.14 -15.98 3.53
CA LEU A 142 -0.90 -15.04 2.70
C LEU A 142 -1.76 -15.78 1.67
N SER A 143 -1.24 -16.82 1.02
CA SER A 143 -2.03 -17.69 0.13
C SER A 143 -3.19 -18.35 0.87
N VAL A 144 -2.94 -18.85 2.09
CA VAL A 144 -3.99 -19.42 2.97
C VAL A 144 -5.04 -18.36 3.31
N PHE A 145 -4.62 -17.15 3.65
CA PHE A 145 -5.49 -16.06 4.05
C PHE A 145 -6.43 -15.62 2.91
N TRP A 146 -5.95 -15.57 1.67
CA TRP A 146 -6.74 -15.14 0.51
C TRP A 146 -7.55 -16.24 -0.17
N TYR A 147 -7.24 -17.51 0.08
CA TYR A 147 -7.80 -18.66 -0.64
C TYR A 147 -9.31 -18.57 -0.88
N SER A 148 -10.12 -18.30 0.17
CA SER A 148 -11.58 -18.26 0.00
C SER A 148 -12.08 -17.18 -0.96
N GLN A 149 -11.31 -16.11 -1.14
CA GLN A 149 -11.64 -14.98 -2.02
C GLN A 149 -11.09 -15.17 -3.44
N THR A 150 -9.99 -15.90 -3.57
CA THR A 150 -9.22 -16.06 -4.82
C THR A 150 -9.41 -17.41 -5.50
N ARG A 151 -9.98 -18.42 -4.82
CA ARG A 151 -10.18 -19.77 -5.36
C ARG A 151 -10.85 -19.73 -6.75
N GLY A 152 -10.17 -20.33 -7.73
CA GLY A 152 -10.61 -20.39 -9.13
C GLY A 152 -10.60 -19.05 -9.88
N ARG A 153 -10.06 -17.98 -9.29
CA ARG A 153 -9.97 -16.61 -9.87
C ARG A 153 -8.53 -16.10 -9.94
N ASN A 154 -7.55 -16.93 -9.61
CA ASN A 154 -6.15 -16.53 -9.61
C ASN A 154 -5.60 -16.39 -11.04
N PRO A 155 -4.55 -15.58 -11.23
CA PRO A 155 -3.81 -15.54 -12.48
C PRO A 155 -3.31 -16.92 -12.90
N PRO A 156 -2.97 -17.12 -14.19
CA PRO A 156 -2.51 -18.41 -14.67
C PRO A 156 -1.28 -18.90 -13.89
N CYS A 157 -1.33 -20.15 -13.45
CA CYS A 157 -0.21 -20.84 -12.83
C CYS A 157 0.74 -21.32 -13.94
N ARG A 158 2.03 -21.01 -13.82
CA ARG A 158 3.03 -21.30 -14.85
C ARG A 158 4.13 -22.17 -14.28
N VAL A 159 4.51 -23.22 -14.98
CA VAL A 159 5.63 -24.11 -14.64
C VAL A 159 6.52 -24.27 -15.86
N LYS A 160 7.84 -24.19 -15.69
CA LYS A 160 8.81 -24.42 -16.76
C LYS A 160 10.01 -25.24 -16.26
N PRO A 161 10.71 -25.96 -17.14
CA PRO A 161 12.00 -26.55 -16.77
C PRO A 161 13.06 -25.49 -16.49
N HIS A 162 14.01 -25.79 -15.60
CA HIS A 162 15.17 -24.93 -15.36
C HIS A 162 15.95 -24.64 -16.66
N GLY A 163 16.41 -23.40 -16.82
CA GLY A 163 17.24 -22.99 -17.96
C GLY A 163 16.51 -22.68 -19.27
N THR A 164 15.17 -22.84 -19.30
CA THR A 164 14.36 -22.58 -20.50
C THR A 164 14.22 -21.09 -20.82
N GLN A 165 14.51 -20.67 -22.07
CA GLN A 165 14.46 -19.28 -22.54
C GLN A 165 13.30 -18.98 -23.51
N TYR A 166 13.11 -17.67 -23.78
CA TYR A 166 12.02 -17.04 -24.54
C TYR A 166 11.80 -17.59 -25.96
N GLY A 167 10.57 -17.45 -26.46
CA GLY A 167 10.15 -17.93 -27.80
C GLY A 167 8.89 -18.80 -27.80
N MET A 168 8.06 -18.71 -26.76
CA MET A 168 7.00 -19.67 -26.47
C MET A 168 5.80 -19.56 -27.43
N ARG A 169 5.62 -20.58 -28.27
CA ARG A 169 4.44 -20.70 -29.15
C ARG A 169 3.45 -21.70 -28.58
N PRO A 170 2.14 -21.44 -28.64
CA PRO A 170 1.14 -22.39 -28.15
C PRO A 170 1.21 -23.68 -28.98
N LEU A 171 1.38 -24.82 -28.32
CA LEU A 171 1.41 -26.15 -28.93
C LEU A 171 0.07 -26.86 -28.78
N GLN A 172 -0.45 -26.92 -27.55
CA GLN A 172 -1.64 -27.70 -27.23
C GLN A 172 -2.45 -27.03 -26.11
N SER A 173 -3.75 -27.26 -26.11
CA SER A 173 -4.63 -26.85 -25.02
C SER A 173 -5.73 -27.87 -24.77
N TRP A 174 -6.05 -28.12 -23.51
CA TRP A 174 -7.17 -28.94 -23.08
C TRP A 174 -7.78 -28.41 -21.78
N LYS A 175 -8.91 -29.00 -21.36
CA LYS A 175 -9.54 -28.71 -20.06
C LYS A 175 -9.42 -29.91 -19.14
N THR A 176 -9.12 -29.65 -17.87
CA THR A 176 -9.22 -30.68 -16.82
C THR A 176 -10.69 -30.93 -16.46
N PRO A 177 -11.00 -32.05 -15.78
CA PRO A 177 -12.36 -32.32 -15.29
C PRO A 177 -12.93 -31.20 -14.41
N GLU A 178 -12.08 -30.49 -13.67
CA GLU A 178 -12.46 -29.36 -12.79
C GLU A 178 -12.65 -28.03 -13.55
N GLY A 179 -12.49 -28.04 -14.88
CA GLY A 179 -12.70 -26.87 -15.73
C GLY A 179 -11.51 -25.91 -15.85
N TYR A 180 -10.34 -26.27 -15.31
CA TYR A 180 -9.10 -25.53 -15.54
C TYR A 180 -8.64 -25.74 -16.99
N ARG A 181 -8.19 -24.68 -17.65
CA ARG A 181 -7.67 -24.77 -19.02
C ARG A 181 -6.15 -24.86 -18.97
N VAL A 182 -5.62 -25.97 -19.45
CA VAL A 182 -4.17 -26.21 -19.54
C VAL A 182 -3.71 -25.83 -20.95
N GLU A 183 -2.59 -25.13 -21.03
CA GLU A 183 -1.91 -24.72 -22.26
C GLU A 183 -0.44 -25.12 -22.17
N LEU A 184 0.06 -25.76 -23.23
CA LEU A 184 1.47 -26.07 -23.38
C LEU A 184 2.05 -25.15 -24.43
N HIS A 185 3.21 -24.56 -24.13
CA HIS A 185 3.96 -23.77 -25.07
C HIS A 185 5.31 -24.41 -25.36
N GLY A 186 5.70 -24.36 -26.62
CA GLY A 186 6.96 -24.89 -27.11
C GLY A 186 8.00 -23.81 -27.29
N ASP A 187 9.27 -24.18 -27.18
CA ASP A 187 10.40 -23.35 -27.58
C ASP A 187 10.52 -23.25 -29.12
N GLU A 188 11.58 -22.61 -29.60
CA GLU A 188 11.86 -22.47 -31.04
C GLU A 188 12.07 -23.82 -31.75
N SER A 189 12.45 -24.87 -31.00
CA SER A 189 12.68 -26.22 -31.50
C SER A 189 11.43 -27.11 -31.46
N GLY A 190 10.33 -26.62 -30.86
CA GLY A 190 9.06 -27.34 -30.73
C GLY A 190 8.99 -28.26 -29.52
N HIS A 191 9.99 -28.27 -28.63
CA HIS A 191 9.93 -28.99 -27.36
C HIS A 191 9.09 -28.21 -26.35
N VAL A 192 8.35 -28.92 -25.50
CA VAL A 192 7.48 -28.30 -24.51
C VAL A 192 8.33 -27.58 -23.46
N ALA A 193 8.15 -26.27 -23.37
CA ALA A 193 8.98 -25.35 -22.61
C ALA A 193 8.22 -24.67 -21.46
N LEU A 194 6.88 -24.66 -21.51
CA LEU A 194 6.03 -24.04 -20.50
C LEU A 194 4.69 -24.75 -20.41
N LEU A 195 4.28 -25.02 -19.18
CA LEU A 195 2.94 -25.42 -18.77
C LEU A 195 2.25 -24.20 -18.15
N GLU A 196 1.15 -23.74 -18.74
CA GLU A 196 0.32 -22.66 -18.22
C GLU A 196 -1.10 -23.17 -17.93
N VAL A 197 -1.58 -22.97 -16.70
CA VAL A 197 -2.90 -23.42 -16.26
C VAL A 197 -3.76 -22.23 -15.84
N HIS A 198 -4.87 -22.04 -16.55
CA HIS A 198 -5.82 -20.96 -16.31
C HIS A 198 -6.93 -21.42 -15.39
N SER A 199 -7.18 -20.64 -14.33
CA SER A 199 -8.31 -20.87 -13.44
C SER A 199 -9.65 -20.62 -14.16
N PRO A 200 -10.72 -21.37 -13.82
CA PRO A 200 -11.99 -21.35 -14.56
C PRO A 200 -12.74 -20.01 -14.52
N ARG A 201 -12.51 -19.19 -13.49
CA ARG A 201 -13.17 -17.89 -13.30
C ARG A 201 -12.19 -16.72 -13.35
N PHE A 202 -10.98 -16.94 -13.85
CA PHE A 202 -10.00 -15.86 -14.00
C PHE A 202 -10.45 -14.85 -15.06
N GLN A 203 -10.42 -13.57 -14.70
CA GLN A 203 -10.62 -12.47 -15.61
C GLN A 203 -9.46 -11.49 -15.46
N ARG A 204 -8.79 -11.17 -16.58
CA ARG A 204 -7.70 -10.19 -16.56
C ARG A 204 -8.28 -8.83 -16.17
N ARG A 205 -7.86 -8.32 -15.02
CA ARG A 205 -8.20 -6.95 -14.61
C ARG A 205 -7.45 -5.98 -15.54
N PRO A 206 -8.08 -4.84 -15.90
CA PRO A 206 -7.37 -3.76 -16.57
C PRO A 206 -6.14 -3.33 -15.77
N GLU A 207 -5.05 -3.02 -16.46
CA GLU A 207 -3.84 -2.56 -15.79
C GLU A 207 -4.11 -1.22 -15.09
N PRO A 208 -3.62 -1.04 -13.85
CA PRO A 208 -3.81 0.21 -13.13
C PRO A 208 -3.21 1.40 -13.90
N VAL A 209 -3.98 2.48 -14.01
CA VAL A 209 -3.57 3.68 -14.74
C VAL A 209 -3.17 4.77 -13.76
N GLU A 210 -1.99 5.36 -13.95
CA GLU A 210 -1.56 6.52 -13.17
C GLU A 210 -2.49 7.72 -13.44
N THR A 211 -3.08 8.24 -12.36
CA THR A 211 -4.12 9.26 -12.40
C THR A 211 -3.83 10.33 -11.34
N VAL A 212 -3.97 11.60 -11.69
CA VAL A 212 -3.89 12.73 -10.74
C VAL A 212 -5.30 13.10 -10.27
N CYS A 213 -5.52 13.14 -8.96
CA CYS A 213 -6.80 13.58 -8.39
C CYS A 213 -7.04 15.08 -8.67
N PRO A 214 -8.20 15.48 -9.25
CA PRO A 214 -8.48 16.88 -9.57
C PRO A 214 -8.65 17.75 -8.32
N ASP A 215 -9.14 17.20 -7.21
CA ASP A 215 -9.43 17.98 -6.00
C ASP A 215 -8.18 18.18 -5.13
N CYS A 216 -7.37 17.13 -4.96
CA CYS A 216 -6.25 17.13 -4.01
C CYS A 216 -4.86 17.15 -4.66
N GLY A 217 -4.78 16.97 -5.98
CA GLY A 217 -3.52 16.94 -6.75
C GLY A 217 -2.59 15.79 -6.37
N HIS A 218 -3.09 14.68 -5.83
CA HIS A 218 -2.30 13.50 -5.51
C HIS A 218 -2.33 12.52 -6.68
N THR A 219 -1.16 12.03 -7.09
CA THR A 219 -1.02 10.98 -8.10
C THR A 219 -1.22 9.61 -7.45
N TYR A 220 -2.07 8.78 -8.05
CA TYR A 220 -2.37 7.41 -7.59
C TYR A 220 -2.66 6.50 -8.78
N ARG A 221 -2.63 5.17 -8.57
CA ARG A 221 -2.93 4.17 -9.60
C ARG A 221 -4.39 3.75 -9.52
N ARG A 222 -5.21 4.25 -10.44
CA ARG A 222 -6.63 3.89 -10.53
C ARG A 222 -6.78 2.47 -11.05
N GLY A 223 -7.53 1.64 -10.33
CA GLY A 223 -7.67 0.20 -10.60
C GLY A 223 -6.85 -0.68 -9.67
N ASP A 224 -5.89 -0.10 -8.94
CA ASP A 224 -5.20 -0.75 -7.83
C ASP A 224 -5.89 -0.39 -6.49
N PRO A 225 -6.47 -1.38 -5.77
CA PRO A 225 -7.14 -1.15 -4.50
C PRO A 225 -6.25 -0.49 -3.44
N GLU A 226 -4.98 -0.89 -3.35
CA GLU A 226 -4.05 -0.39 -2.33
C GLU A 226 -3.69 1.08 -2.60
N SER A 227 -3.30 1.41 -3.84
CA SER A 227 -3.04 2.79 -4.22
C SER A 227 -4.30 3.67 -4.08
N SER A 228 -5.48 3.14 -4.39
CA SER A 228 -6.75 3.85 -4.20
C SER A 228 -7.06 4.13 -2.72
N GLU A 229 -6.74 3.19 -1.83
CA GLU A 229 -6.89 3.38 -0.38
C GLU A 229 -5.90 4.41 0.17
N PHE A 230 -4.64 4.33 -0.25
CA PHE A 230 -3.63 5.33 0.08
C PHE A 230 -4.08 6.73 -0.37
N HIS A 231 -4.61 6.84 -1.58
CA HIS A 231 -5.20 8.08 -2.08
C HIS A 231 -6.33 8.58 -1.18
N ARG A 232 -7.31 7.75 -0.78
CA ARG A 232 -8.40 8.20 0.11
C ARG A 232 -7.88 8.76 1.42
N ARG A 233 -6.84 8.16 1.99
CA ARG A 233 -6.21 8.62 3.23
C ARG A 233 -5.53 9.98 3.05
N GLU A 234 -4.76 10.15 1.97
CA GLU A 234 -4.10 11.43 1.66
C GLU A 234 -5.09 12.51 1.25
N HIS A 235 -6.11 12.17 0.47
CA HIS A 235 -7.19 13.06 0.07
C HIS A 235 -7.87 13.65 1.31
N ARG A 236 -8.29 12.81 2.27
CA ARG A 236 -8.90 13.28 3.53
C ARG A 236 -8.01 14.26 4.29
N LYS A 237 -6.70 14.05 4.32
CA LYS A 237 -5.76 14.97 4.99
C LYS A 237 -5.67 16.31 4.25
N ARG A 238 -5.47 16.28 2.92
CA ARG A 238 -5.29 17.48 2.10
C ARG A 238 -6.54 18.36 2.05
N MET A 239 -7.72 17.75 2.01
CA MET A 239 -8.98 18.50 1.95
C MET A 239 -9.22 19.37 3.19
N ARG A 240 -8.59 19.07 4.34
CA ARG A 240 -8.71 19.90 5.56
C ARG A 240 -8.24 21.34 5.38
N TYR A 241 -7.27 21.57 4.50
CA TYR A 241 -6.75 22.90 4.20
C TYR A 241 -7.09 23.37 2.79
N LEU A 242 -7.32 22.47 1.82
CA LEU A 242 -7.73 22.86 0.47
C LEU A 242 -9.20 23.29 0.41
N ASN A 243 -10.10 22.60 1.10
CA ASN A 243 -11.52 22.97 1.20
C ASN A 243 -11.96 22.94 2.67
N PRO A 244 -11.45 23.86 3.50
CA PRO A 244 -11.69 23.86 4.94
C PRO A 244 -13.17 24.06 5.24
N GLN A 245 -13.67 23.31 6.24
CA GLN A 245 -14.99 23.51 6.81
C GLN A 245 -14.88 24.38 8.08
N PRO A 246 -15.99 24.97 8.56
CA PRO A 246 -16.02 25.71 9.82
C PRO A 246 -15.35 24.95 10.98
N HIS A 247 -14.42 25.59 11.67
CA HIS A 247 -13.64 24.97 12.73
C HIS A 247 -14.23 25.30 14.11
N ALA A 248 -14.77 24.32 14.81
CA ALA A 248 -15.47 24.52 16.08
C ALA A 248 -14.67 25.31 17.13
N ARG A 249 -13.35 25.05 17.25
CA ARG A 249 -12.50 25.80 18.20
C ARG A 249 -12.20 27.23 17.75
N MET A 250 -12.22 27.50 16.44
CA MET A 250 -12.08 28.88 15.94
C MET A 250 -13.36 29.67 16.23
N LEU A 251 -14.52 29.05 16.04
CA LEU A 251 -15.81 29.64 16.41
C LEU A 251 -15.89 29.94 17.91
N ALA A 252 -15.44 29.01 18.76
CA ALA A 252 -15.36 29.24 20.20
C ALA A 252 -14.37 30.37 20.56
N ALA A 253 -13.16 30.35 19.98
CA ALA A 253 -12.16 31.39 20.22
C ALA A 253 -12.69 32.78 19.84
N ARG A 254 -13.45 32.92 18.75
CA ARG A 254 -14.08 34.20 18.34
C ARG A 254 -15.03 34.78 19.37
N GLN A 255 -15.60 33.96 20.25
CA GLN A 255 -16.53 34.40 21.28
C GLN A 255 -15.81 34.78 22.59
N SER A 256 -14.67 34.15 22.87
CA SER A 256 -14.00 34.25 24.17
C SER A 256 -12.67 35.00 24.17
N GLU A 257 -11.99 35.07 23.02
CA GLU A 257 -10.65 35.63 22.90
C GLU A 257 -10.67 37.00 22.21
N PRO A 258 -9.85 37.97 22.65
CA PRO A 258 -9.76 39.28 22.01
C PRO A 258 -9.09 39.22 20.62
N ASP A 259 -8.19 38.27 20.39
CA ASP A 259 -7.52 38.03 19.11
C ASP A 259 -7.53 36.52 18.78
N PRO A 260 -8.67 35.99 18.31
CA PRO A 260 -8.85 34.54 18.11
C PRO A 260 -7.94 33.96 17.01
N GLU A 261 -7.49 34.80 16.08
CA GLU A 261 -6.72 34.42 14.92
C GLU A 261 -5.20 34.42 15.17
N LEU A 262 -4.74 35.17 16.18
CA LEU A 262 -3.34 35.22 16.56
C LEU A 262 -2.85 33.89 17.17
N VAL A 263 -1.65 33.50 16.74
CA VAL A 263 -0.90 32.34 17.21
C VAL A 263 0.47 32.82 17.70
N THR A 264 0.71 32.69 19.00
CA THR A 264 1.99 32.96 19.66
C THR A 264 2.57 31.69 20.27
N SER A 265 3.75 31.75 20.86
CA SER A 265 4.35 30.62 21.60
C SER A 265 3.49 30.10 22.76
N PHE A 266 2.53 30.90 23.25
CA PHE A 266 1.61 30.52 24.33
C PHE A 266 0.27 29.99 23.83
N SER A 267 0.08 29.92 22.51
CA SER A 267 -1.18 29.48 21.93
C SER A 267 -1.39 27.98 22.11
N PRO A 268 -2.65 27.53 22.20
CA PRO A 268 -2.93 26.11 22.35
C PRO A 268 -2.49 25.33 21.11
N ALA A 269 -2.11 24.06 21.32
CA ALA A 269 -1.59 23.19 20.26
C ALA A 269 -2.48 23.08 19.01
N TRP A 270 -3.79 23.30 19.12
CA TRP A 270 -4.69 23.28 17.96
C TRP A 270 -4.43 24.44 16.99
N LYS A 271 -4.04 25.63 17.47
CA LYS A 271 -3.70 26.75 16.59
C LYS A 271 -2.39 26.47 15.85
N HIS A 272 -1.38 25.90 16.54
CA HIS A 272 -0.13 25.47 15.92
C HIS A 272 -0.34 24.34 14.90
N ARG A 273 -1.25 23.41 15.16
CA ARG A 273 -1.66 22.38 14.20
C ARG A 273 -2.20 23.00 12.91
N GLU A 274 -3.12 23.96 13.01
CA GLU A 274 -3.70 24.61 11.84
C GLU A 274 -2.66 25.47 11.10
N MET A 275 -1.79 26.18 11.81
CA MET A 275 -0.65 26.90 11.23
C MET A 275 0.27 25.94 10.44
N TYR A 276 0.65 24.81 11.05
CA TYR A 276 1.49 23.79 10.44
C TYR A 276 0.87 23.22 9.17
N ASP A 277 -0.43 22.86 9.19
CA ASP A 277 -1.10 22.28 8.02
C ASP A 277 -1.11 23.28 6.83
N ARG A 278 -1.24 24.58 7.08
CA ARG A 278 -1.16 25.63 6.04
C ARG A 278 0.27 25.92 5.59
N ALA A 279 1.24 25.93 6.51
CA ALA A 279 2.65 26.03 6.15
C ALA A 279 3.11 24.83 5.30
N TYR A 280 2.60 23.63 5.60
CA TYR A 280 2.85 22.44 4.80
C TYR A 280 2.23 22.54 3.41
N ALA A 281 1.02 23.11 3.31
CA ALA A 281 0.38 23.40 2.03
C ALA A 281 1.20 24.42 1.21
N PHE A 282 1.67 25.49 1.84
CA PHE A 282 2.57 26.49 1.24
C PHE A 282 3.86 25.85 0.72
N LYS A 283 4.55 25.04 1.55
CA LYS A 283 5.73 24.27 1.14
C LYS A 283 5.47 23.45 -0.12
N ARG A 284 4.36 22.71 -0.15
CA ARG A 284 4.02 21.83 -1.29
C ARG A 284 3.73 22.59 -2.57
N GLU A 285 3.05 23.73 -2.46
CA GLU A 285 2.66 24.54 -3.61
C GLU A 285 3.86 25.27 -4.22
N PHE A 286 4.70 25.87 -3.38
CA PHE A 286 5.88 26.64 -3.80
C PHE A 286 7.17 25.82 -3.87
N ARG A 287 7.11 24.52 -3.55
CA ARG A 287 8.22 23.55 -3.60
C ARG A 287 9.42 23.93 -2.73
N TYR A 288 9.16 24.48 -1.54
CA TYR A 288 10.22 24.68 -0.55
C TYR A 288 10.69 23.34 0.03
N ASP A 289 11.94 23.30 0.46
CA ASP A 289 12.54 22.12 1.08
C ASP A 289 12.22 22.01 2.59
N PHE A 290 11.85 23.14 3.22
CA PHE A 290 11.50 23.22 4.63
C PHE A 290 10.05 23.70 4.84
N ILE A 291 9.50 23.44 6.03
CA ILE A 291 8.20 23.93 6.47
C ILE A 291 8.43 25.23 7.26
N GLN A 292 7.69 26.28 6.92
CA GLN A 292 7.89 27.61 7.49
C GLN A 292 7.40 27.71 8.95
N TRP A 293 6.47 26.84 9.35
CA TRP A 293 6.02 26.64 10.72
C TRP A 293 6.33 25.20 11.14
N GLN A 294 7.47 24.98 11.78
CA GLN A 294 8.13 23.67 11.78
C GLN A 294 7.45 22.61 12.66
N SER A 295 6.64 23.02 13.64
CA SER A 295 6.05 22.09 14.61
C SER A 295 4.53 22.28 14.75
N PRO A 296 3.75 21.19 14.67
CA PRO A 296 2.31 21.22 14.94
C PRO A 296 1.99 21.31 16.44
N LYS A 297 2.99 21.21 17.33
CA LYS A 297 2.79 21.19 18.78
C LYS A 297 3.03 22.55 19.44
N GLY A 298 3.77 23.45 18.79
CA GLY A 298 4.21 24.71 19.37
C GLY A 298 5.26 25.38 18.50
N GLU A 299 5.43 26.69 18.67
CA GLU A 299 6.55 27.48 18.16
C GLU A 299 7.23 28.08 19.38
N ASP A 300 8.49 27.74 19.61
CA ASP A 300 9.23 28.16 20.81
C ASP A 300 9.80 29.57 20.64
N ASP A 301 9.91 30.05 19.39
CA ASP A 301 10.31 31.41 19.08
C ASP A 301 9.24 32.42 19.53
N ARG A 302 9.52 33.09 20.66
CA ARG A 302 8.66 34.16 21.20
C ARG A 302 8.56 35.38 20.29
N GLN A 303 9.46 35.51 19.33
CA GLN A 303 9.45 36.56 18.34
C GLN A 303 8.76 36.14 17.04
N ALA A 304 8.11 34.97 17.01
CA ALA A 304 7.29 34.52 15.89
C ALA A 304 5.79 34.64 16.22
N HIS A 305 5.07 35.40 15.40
CA HIS A 305 3.61 35.57 15.49
C HIS A 305 2.95 35.01 14.23
N GLY A 306 2.21 33.91 14.38
CA GLY A 306 1.33 33.37 13.36
C GLY A 306 -0.04 34.04 13.37
N TYR A 307 -0.72 34.03 12.23
CA TYR A 307 -2.11 34.44 12.10
C TYR A 307 -2.88 33.43 11.25
N LEU A 308 -3.95 32.88 11.82
CA LEU A 308 -4.91 32.04 11.12
C LEU A 308 -5.94 32.94 10.44
N ILE A 309 -6.05 32.84 9.12
CA ILE A 309 -7.02 33.63 8.35
C ILE A 309 -8.30 32.80 8.24
N ALA A 310 -9.36 33.22 8.95
CA ALA A 310 -10.65 32.54 8.90
C ALA A 310 -11.72 33.35 8.16
N ASP A 311 -12.61 32.69 7.43
CA ASP A 311 -13.74 33.35 6.76
C ASP A 311 -14.87 33.70 7.75
N GLU A 312 -15.97 34.29 7.27
CA GLU A 312 -17.12 34.65 8.11
C GLU A 312 -17.76 33.42 8.76
N ALA A 313 -17.81 32.29 8.05
CA ALA A 313 -18.32 31.01 8.55
C ALA A 313 -17.42 30.34 9.61
N GLY A 314 -16.20 30.85 9.82
CA GLY A 314 -15.23 30.31 10.78
C GLY A 314 -14.39 29.15 10.24
N ALA A 315 -14.37 28.94 8.92
CA ALA A 315 -13.43 28.04 8.27
C ALA A 315 -12.06 28.73 8.19
N ILE A 316 -10.99 28.00 8.51
CA ILE A 316 -9.62 28.54 8.47
C ILE A 316 -9.10 28.41 7.04
N VAL A 317 -9.22 29.48 6.26
CA VAL A 317 -8.95 29.51 4.81
C VAL A 317 -7.50 29.81 4.46
N GLY A 318 -6.70 30.30 5.42
CA GLY A 318 -5.30 30.61 5.20
C GLY A 318 -4.53 30.81 6.49
N ALA A 319 -3.25 31.15 6.35
CA ALA A 319 -2.38 31.54 7.44
C ALA A 319 -1.23 32.43 6.94
N CYS A 320 -0.67 33.24 7.83
CA CYS A 320 0.61 33.92 7.62
C CYS A 320 1.43 33.95 8.90
N ALA A 321 2.73 34.24 8.78
CA ALA A 321 3.60 34.43 9.94
C ALA A 321 4.45 35.68 9.80
N PHE A 322 4.52 36.43 10.90
CA PHE A 322 5.42 37.53 11.13
C PHE A 322 6.51 37.07 12.09
N ARG A 323 7.75 37.48 11.87
CA ARG A 323 8.84 37.23 12.81
C ARG A 323 9.67 38.50 13.00
N TRP A 324 10.03 38.82 14.24
CA TRP A 324 10.92 39.94 14.49
C TRP A 324 12.29 39.65 13.87
N ARG A 325 12.85 40.65 13.21
CA ARG A 325 14.23 40.75 12.78
C ARG A 325 14.88 41.85 13.60
N GLU A 326 16.21 41.88 13.63
CA GLU A 326 17.03 42.75 14.49
C GLU A 326 16.46 44.18 14.70
N SER A 327 15.86 44.79 13.68
CA SER A 327 15.28 46.14 13.73
C SER A 327 13.78 46.27 13.39
N GLN A 328 13.13 45.25 12.82
CA GLN A 328 11.74 45.35 12.35
C GLN A 328 11.04 44.00 12.22
N TRP A 329 9.70 43.99 12.13
CA TRP A 329 8.95 42.78 11.81
C TRP A 329 9.10 42.39 10.34
N GLY A 330 9.20 41.10 10.06
CA GLY A 330 9.17 40.54 8.71
C GLY A 330 7.99 39.59 8.51
N LEU A 331 7.18 39.80 7.45
CA LEU A 331 6.18 38.84 6.96
C LEU A 331 6.90 37.76 6.17
N GLN A 332 7.15 36.61 6.82
CA GLN A 332 7.92 35.50 6.25
C GLN A 332 7.16 34.75 5.16
N TRP A 333 5.87 34.51 5.37
CA TRP A 333 5.05 33.77 4.42
C TRP A 333 3.57 34.08 4.62
N VAL A 334 2.81 33.92 3.54
CA VAL A 334 1.36 33.89 3.57
C VAL A 334 0.86 32.81 2.62
N TRP A 335 -0.17 32.10 3.05
CA TRP A 335 -0.85 31.12 2.22
C TRP A 335 -2.35 31.23 2.42
N ILE A 336 -3.08 31.19 1.32
CA ILE A 336 -4.54 31.10 1.29
C ILE A 336 -4.90 29.93 0.38
N SER A 337 -5.84 29.10 0.84
CA SER A 337 -6.43 28.00 0.08
C SER A 337 -6.78 28.47 -1.34
N PRO A 338 -6.41 27.71 -2.39
CA PRO A 338 -6.71 28.08 -3.77
C PRO A 338 -8.18 28.46 -4.00
N LEU A 339 -9.12 27.75 -3.38
CA LEU A 339 -10.57 28.01 -3.50
C LEU A 339 -11.02 29.34 -2.88
N HIS A 340 -10.21 29.92 -2.00
CA HIS A 340 -10.51 31.13 -1.25
C HIS A 340 -9.69 32.35 -1.69
N ARG A 341 -8.84 32.20 -2.73
CA ARG A 341 -8.04 33.31 -3.25
C ARG A 341 -8.92 34.35 -3.93
N ARG A 342 -8.42 35.59 -3.95
CA ARG A 342 -9.09 36.76 -4.58
C ARG A 342 -10.46 37.12 -3.97
N GLN A 343 -10.80 36.58 -2.80
CA GLN A 343 -12.00 36.92 -2.05
C GLN A 343 -11.75 38.01 -0.98
N GLY A 344 -10.55 38.62 -0.96
CA GLY A 344 -10.26 39.75 -0.07
C GLY A 344 -9.83 39.39 1.36
N HIS A 345 -9.73 38.11 1.73
CA HIS A 345 -9.40 37.66 3.10
C HIS A 345 -8.16 38.32 3.72
N LEU A 346 -7.05 38.42 2.98
CA LEU A 346 -5.84 39.13 3.44
C LEU A 346 -6.06 40.64 3.49
N GLY A 347 -6.77 41.18 2.50
CA GLY A 347 -7.03 42.62 2.40
C GLY A 347 -7.85 43.18 3.55
N GLN A 348 -8.80 42.42 4.08
CA GLN A 348 -9.60 42.80 5.25
C GLN A 348 -8.74 42.94 6.52
N ARG A 349 -7.65 42.17 6.63
CA ARG A 349 -6.77 42.14 7.82
C ARG A 349 -5.55 43.05 7.70
N TRP A 350 -5.21 43.45 6.49
CA TRP A 350 -3.96 44.15 6.19
C TRP A 350 -3.75 45.41 7.02
N GLN A 351 -4.77 46.26 7.16
CA GLN A 351 -4.66 47.48 7.96
C GLN A 351 -4.41 47.19 9.44
N ALA A 352 -5.02 46.12 9.99
CA ALA A 352 -4.76 45.68 11.35
C ALA A 352 -3.32 45.19 11.52
N PHE A 353 -2.78 44.47 10.52
CA PHE A 353 -1.36 44.09 10.51
C PHE A 353 -0.44 45.30 10.47
N ARG A 354 -0.71 46.30 9.61
CA ARG A 354 0.07 47.56 9.56
C ARG A 354 0.04 48.28 10.91
N LYS A 355 -1.12 48.35 11.56
CA LYS A 355 -1.25 48.97 12.89
C LYS A 355 -0.47 48.22 13.97
N ARG A 356 -0.42 46.89 13.90
CA ARG A 356 0.23 46.04 14.92
C ARG A 356 1.74 45.92 14.73
N PHE A 357 2.18 45.74 13.50
CA PHE A 357 3.56 45.42 13.15
C PHE A 357 4.32 46.60 12.54
N GLY A 358 3.65 47.73 12.31
CA GLY A 358 4.24 48.93 11.71
C GLY A 358 4.61 48.72 10.24
N ASP A 359 5.71 49.35 9.84
CA ASP A 359 6.38 49.18 8.54
C ASP A 359 7.16 47.88 8.46
N PHE A 360 6.43 46.76 8.64
CA PHE A 360 7.01 45.44 8.50
C PHE A 360 7.44 45.15 7.06
N GLN A 361 8.47 44.36 6.92
CA GLN A 361 9.07 43.97 5.65
C GLN A 361 8.41 42.69 5.12
N VAL A 362 8.05 42.64 3.84
CA VAL A 362 7.62 41.40 3.17
C VAL A 362 8.87 40.70 2.65
N GLU A 363 9.17 39.54 3.25
CA GLU A 363 10.40 38.80 2.97
C GLU A 363 10.36 38.12 1.60
N THR A 364 11.53 38.04 0.98
CA THR A 364 11.69 37.38 -0.32
C THR A 364 11.78 35.85 -0.20
N PRO A 365 11.35 35.10 -1.22
CA PRO A 365 10.82 35.56 -2.52
C PRO A 365 9.32 35.91 -2.48
N VAL A 366 8.97 37.01 -3.15
CA VAL A 366 7.60 37.52 -3.23
C VAL A 366 6.91 37.09 -4.52
N SER A 367 5.79 36.37 -4.40
CA SER A 367 4.98 35.93 -5.55
C SER A 367 4.34 37.10 -6.30
N ASP A 368 4.04 36.93 -7.60
CA ASP A 368 3.35 37.93 -8.42
C ASP A 368 2.01 38.37 -7.82
N ALA A 369 1.29 37.44 -7.19
CA ALA A 369 0.03 37.72 -6.52
C ALA A 369 0.22 38.68 -5.33
N MET A 370 1.30 38.51 -4.55
CA MET A 370 1.62 39.42 -3.45
C MET A 370 2.11 40.78 -3.97
N ARG A 371 2.97 40.81 -5.01
CA ARG A 371 3.40 42.07 -5.65
C ARG A 371 2.21 42.89 -6.14
N ALA A 372 1.30 42.24 -6.86
CA ALA A 372 0.07 42.89 -7.34
C ALA A 372 -0.84 43.35 -6.19
N PHE A 373 -0.89 42.61 -5.08
CA PHE A 373 -1.64 43.00 -3.89
C PHE A 373 -1.06 44.25 -3.22
N LEU A 374 0.26 44.31 -3.02
CA LEU A 374 0.96 45.45 -2.42
C LEU A 374 0.85 46.71 -3.30
N ALA A 375 1.06 46.56 -4.61
CA ALA A 375 0.95 47.67 -5.56
C ALA A 375 -0.43 48.33 -5.55
N ARG A 376 -1.50 47.53 -5.49
CA ARG A 376 -2.89 48.05 -5.40
C ARG A 376 -3.18 48.83 -4.13
N ARG A 377 -2.38 48.62 -3.08
CA ARG A 377 -2.52 49.29 -1.78
C ARG A 377 -1.55 50.44 -1.57
N GLY A 378 -0.61 50.66 -2.50
CA GLY A 378 0.46 51.63 -2.34
C GLY A 378 1.55 51.19 -1.35
N ASP A 379 1.62 49.89 -1.01
CA ASP A 379 2.53 49.32 -0.02
C ASP A 379 3.72 48.57 -0.69
N SER A 380 4.04 48.87 -1.95
CA SER A 380 5.16 48.22 -2.67
C SER A 380 6.50 48.38 -1.95
N ALA A 381 6.70 49.52 -1.27
CA ALA A 381 7.92 49.81 -0.51
C ALA A 381 8.19 48.82 0.66
N LEU A 382 7.22 47.97 1.03
CA LEU A 382 7.41 46.96 2.06
C LEU A 382 8.20 45.74 1.57
N ILE A 383 8.39 45.57 0.26
CA ILE A 383 9.16 44.43 -0.28
C ILE A 383 10.64 44.59 0.08
N GLU A 384 11.23 43.54 0.67
CA GLU A 384 12.65 43.48 0.94
C GLU A 384 13.50 43.75 -0.31
N GLY A 385 14.36 44.78 -0.23
CA GLY A 385 15.25 45.19 -1.32
C GLY A 385 14.72 46.28 -2.25
N GLU A 386 13.51 46.83 -2.04
CA GLU A 386 12.92 47.92 -2.84
C GLU A 386 12.99 49.30 -2.13
N ALA A 387 14.01 49.53 -1.30
CA ALA A 387 14.31 50.87 -0.78
C ALA A 387 14.98 51.73 -1.87
N ALA A 388 14.15 52.50 -2.59
CA ALA A 388 14.44 53.74 -3.31
C ALA A 388 15.79 53.85 -4.07
N HIS A 389 15.75 53.66 -5.40
CA HIS A 389 16.52 54.53 -6.30
C HIS A 389 15.68 55.76 -6.61
N PRO A 390 15.96 56.94 -6.02
CA PRO A 390 15.38 58.18 -6.51
C PRO A 390 16.19 58.67 -7.72
N ASN A 391 15.47 58.97 -8.80
CA ASN A 391 15.89 59.64 -10.03
C ASN A 391 16.91 58.92 -10.93
N GLU A 392 16.39 58.45 -12.06
CA GLU A 392 16.87 58.92 -13.37
C GLU A 392 15.69 58.86 -14.36
N ARG A 393 15.12 60.02 -14.66
CA ARG A 393 14.38 60.25 -15.91
C ARG A 393 15.33 61.00 -16.86
N PRO A 394 15.22 60.75 -18.18
CA PRO A 394 16.25 61.01 -19.17
C PRO A 394 16.60 62.49 -19.37
#